data_AF-A0A8T7DM37-F1
#
_entry.id   AF-A0A8T7DM37-F1
#
_cell.length_a   1.000
_cell.length_b   1.000
_cell.length_c   1.000
_cell.angle_alpha   90.00
_cell.angle_beta   90.00
_cell.angle_gamma   90.00
#
_symmetry.space_group_name_H-M   'P 1'
#
loop_
_entity.id
_entity.type
_entity.pdbx_description
1 polymer ?
#
loop_
_entity_poly.entity_id
_entity_poly.type
_entity_poly.pdbx_seq_one_letter_code
_entity_poly.pdbx_strand_id
1 'polypeptide(L)'
;MAWLLTASYESSEFAKALANGLRSAAIIYLTVEILRQLNMEAGVGARIFKWHKSVRHQLVDMLSWLRWIVIPAAFVAGVMDFQTNEIFCNALGRVAFVVPMIVLSVVAYRVARPGSSLMTRLTSTGRHKWLHSLRHVIAGAAVGVPAGLAIASFMGYHYTAYYLAWRFIETIWILLALLLFDAFSHHWLRLRIRARALEQAASHATEVTAAGALKVTGDGTEVPIENEEMDVATINAQTSRILNTVVIGGAIAGAWLIWSEVLPALSVLDEIKLWATSVETAETVTRPDETTTVNRYTLQVPVTLTDLGFSIILLVVAFVAARNLPGLLDISLLERLPLAPSVRYAITSLSKYTIAAIGIFMAFNAIGVSWSKVQWLVAAMTVGLAFGLQEIFANLVSGIIILFERPIRVGDVVTVGDVSGTVSRIRIRATTITDWDRRDLIVPNKHFITEQILNWTLSGAIVRVVFPVSVGRESEVGRVRETLRAQASEHPMVLKDPKPSVIFKGSGPGALQFELRVFVRREDYSEVLDAVNAAIEAGLKKANIEIAVDRREI
;
A
#
# COMPACT_ATOMS: atom_id res chain seq x y z
N MET A 1 1.92 12.20 -50.96
CA MET A 1 2.04 13.50 -51.64
C MET A 1 2.90 14.48 -50.84
N ALA A 2 2.54 14.86 -49.60
CA ALA A 2 3.34 15.75 -48.76
C ALA A 2 4.83 15.32 -48.63
N TRP A 3 5.08 14.04 -48.30
CA TRP A 3 6.44 13.49 -48.19
C TRP A 3 7.26 13.59 -49.50
N LEU A 4 6.60 13.40 -50.66
CA LEU A 4 7.26 13.50 -51.97
C LEU A 4 7.66 14.94 -52.30
N LEU A 5 6.82 15.92 -51.92
CA LEU A 5 7.11 17.34 -52.11
C LEU A 5 8.26 17.85 -51.22
N THR A 6 8.48 17.22 -50.06
CA THR A 6 9.61 17.54 -49.17
C THR A 6 10.90 16.82 -49.53
N ALA A 7 10.81 15.65 -50.19
CA ALA A 7 11.97 14.82 -50.52
C ALA A 7 12.73 15.28 -51.77
N SER A 8 12.17 16.19 -52.58
CA SER A 8 12.88 16.77 -53.73
C SER A 8 13.93 17.78 -53.27
N TYR A 9 15.18 17.57 -53.69
CA TYR A 9 16.36 18.37 -53.35
C TYR A 9 16.25 19.85 -53.77
N GLU A 10 15.45 20.16 -54.80
CA GLU A 10 15.16 21.52 -55.30
C GLU A 10 13.79 22.09 -54.83
N SER A 11 13.22 21.58 -53.72
CA SER A 11 11.90 22.05 -53.28
C SER A 11 11.91 23.54 -52.95
N SER A 12 11.18 24.32 -53.75
CA SER A 12 10.91 25.74 -53.49
C SER A 12 10.23 25.93 -52.13
N GLU A 13 10.39 27.11 -51.53
CA GLU A 13 9.72 27.45 -50.26
C GLU A 13 8.20 27.22 -50.33
N PHE A 14 7.60 27.53 -51.50
CA PHE A 14 6.21 27.25 -51.80
C PHE A 14 5.88 25.74 -51.77
N ALA A 15 6.71 24.89 -52.37
CA ALA A 15 6.49 23.44 -52.37
C ALA A 15 6.56 22.85 -50.96
N LYS A 16 7.47 23.34 -50.12
CA LYS A 16 7.58 22.93 -48.71
C LYS A 16 6.38 23.42 -47.88
N ALA A 17 5.92 24.65 -48.11
CA ALA A 17 4.72 25.19 -47.46
C ALA A 17 3.47 24.39 -47.85
N LEU A 18 3.31 24.07 -49.14
CA LEU A 18 2.24 23.22 -49.64
C LEU A 18 2.27 21.82 -49.01
N ALA A 19 3.47 21.24 -48.86
CA ALA A 19 3.64 19.96 -48.20
C ALA A 19 3.24 19.99 -46.72
N ASN A 20 3.57 21.08 -46.00
CA ASN A 20 3.16 21.26 -44.60
C ASN A 20 1.64 21.38 -44.48
N GLY A 21 1.00 22.20 -45.32
CA GLY A 21 -0.46 22.30 -45.38
C GLY A 21 -1.14 20.94 -45.64
N LEU A 22 -0.63 20.17 -46.61
CA LEU A 22 -1.13 18.82 -46.88
C LEU A 22 -0.96 17.87 -45.68
N ARG A 23 0.17 17.97 -44.96
CA ARG A 23 0.42 17.17 -43.76
C ARG A 23 -0.55 17.53 -42.63
N SER A 24 -0.73 18.82 -42.36
CA SER A 24 -1.65 19.33 -41.35
C SER A 24 -3.09 18.89 -41.63
N ALA A 25 -3.53 19.05 -42.88
CA ALA A 25 -4.84 18.60 -43.34
C ALA A 25 -5.02 17.08 -43.21
N ALA A 26 -3.99 16.29 -43.54
CA ALA A 26 -4.03 14.84 -43.44
C ALA A 26 -4.16 14.35 -41.99
N ILE A 27 -3.42 14.94 -41.04
CA ILE A 27 -3.52 14.57 -39.61
C ILE A 27 -4.94 14.85 -39.08
N ILE A 28 -5.50 16.02 -39.41
CA ILE A 28 -6.84 16.40 -38.98
C ILE A 28 -7.90 15.53 -39.66
N TYR A 29 -7.79 15.26 -40.96
CA TYR A 29 -8.67 14.32 -41.66
C TYR A 29 -8.66 12.95 -41.01
N LEU A 30 -7.46 12.40 -40.71
CA LEU A 30 -7.29 11.11 -40.08
C LEU A 30 -7.95 11.08 -38.69
N THR A 31 -7.76 12.13 -37.91
CA THR A 31 -8.38 12.30 -36.58
C THR A 31 -9.90 12.23 -36.68
N VAL A 32 -10.49 13.00 -37.60
CA VAL A 32 -11.94 13.07 -37.78
C VAL A 32 -12.49 11.78 -38.41
N GLU A 33 -11.73 11.09 -39.27
CA GLU A 33 -12.12 9.81 -39.88
C GLU A 33 -12.12 8.65 -38.90
N ILE A 34 -11.08 8.52 -38.08
CA ILE A 34 -11.05 7.49 -37.03
C ILE A 34 -12.22 7.71 -36.06
N LEU A 35 -12.40 8.94 -35.56
CA LEU A 35 -13.53 9.23 -34.65
C LEU A 35 -14.89 8.92 -35.30
N ARG A 36 -15.05 9.18 -36.60
CA ARG A 36 -16.30 8.83 -37.32
C ARG A 36 -16.47 7.32 -37.43
N GLN A 37 -15.44 6.59 -37.85
CA GLN A 37 -15.48 5.13 -38.02
C GLN A 37 -15.78 4.41 -36.70
N LEU A 38 -15.23 4.90 -35.59
CA LEU A 38 -15.55 4.40 -34.25
C LEU A 38 -17.04 4.51 -33.93
N ASN A 39 -17.71 5.55 -34.43
CA ASN A 39 -19.11 5.85 -34.14
C ASN A 39 -20.12 5.33 -35.20
N MET A 40 -19.69 4.70 -36.29
CA MET A 40 -20.61 4.14 -37.30
C MET A 40 -21.48 3.00 -36.74
N GLU A 41 -22.60 2.69 -37.41
CA GLU A 41 -23.59 1.69 -36.93
C GLU A 41 -23.00 0.28 -36.71
N ALA A 42 -21.97 -0.10 -37.47
CA ALA A 42 -21.20 -1.35 -37.32
C ALA A 42 -19.78 -1.16 -36.74
N GLY A 43 -19.48 0.03 -36.22
CA GLY A 43 -18.15 0.39 -35.72
C GLY A 43 -17.81 -0.21 -34.36
N VAL A 44 -16.54 -0.04 -33.96
CA VAL A 44 -16.00 -0.47 -32.65
C VAL A 44 -16.85 0.09 -31.49
N GLY A 45 -17.33 1.33 -31.59
CA GLY A 45 -18.21 1.98 -30.63
C GLY A 45 -19.53 1.25 -30.40
N ALA A 46 -20.06 0.59 -31.43
CA ALA A 46 -21.31 -0.18 -31.34
C ALA A 46 -21.09 -1.58 -30.77
N ARG A 47 -20.09 -2.30 -31.30
CA ARG A 47 -19.89 -3.73 -30.98
C ARG A 47 -19.10 -3.95 -29.68
N ILE A 48 -18.07 -3.14 -29.44
CA ILE A 48 -17.14 -3.33 -28.32
C ILE A 48 -17.54 -2.43 -27.15
N PHE A 49 -17.78 -1.13 -27.39
CA PHE A 49 -18.11 -0.18 -26.32
C PHE A 49 -19.60 -0.11 -25.96
N LYS A 50 -20.48 -0.70 -26.79
CA LYS A 50 -21.95 -0.66 -26.62
C LYS A 50 -22.49 0.76 -26.38
N TRP A 51 -21.90 1.77 -27.04
CA TRP A 51 -22.38 3.14 -26.94
C TRP A 51 -23.83 3.23 -27.42
N HIS A 52 -24.58 4.22 -26.93
CA HIS A 52 -25.98 4.32 -27.31
C HIS A 52 -26.14 4.85 -28.74
N LYS A 53 -27.15 4.35 -29.47
CA LYS A 53 -27.37 4.67 -30.89
C LYS A 53 -27.53 6.19 -31.12
N SER A 54 -28.28 6.89 -30.25
CA SER A 54 -28.49 8.34 -30.39
C SER A 54 -27.21 9.17 -30.25
N VAL A 55 -26.30 8.76 -29.34
CA VAL A 55 -25.03 9.47 -29.08
C VAL A 55 -24.10 9.32 -30.28
N ARG A 56 -24.03 8.10 -30.82
CA ARG A 56 -23.20 7.81 -32.00
C ARG A 56 -23.65 8.60 -33.24
N HIS A 57 -24.96 8.65 -33.53
CA HIS A 57 -25.46 9.45 -34.66
C HIS A 57 -25.13 10.93 -34.49
N GLN A 58 -25.38 11.51 -33.31
CA GLN A 58 -25.04 12.92 -33.06
C GLN A 58 -23.55 13.21 -33.27
N LEU A 59 -22.66 12.30 -32.88
CA LEU A 59 -21.22 12.44 -33.11
C LEU A 59 -20.84 12.29 -34.59
N VAL A 60 -21.42 11.34 -35.31
CA VAL A 60 -21.16 11.16 -36.75
C VAL A 60 -21.62 12.37 -37.55
N ASP A 61 -22.82 12.88 -37.28
CA ASP A 61 -23.37 14.05 -37.96
C ASP A 61 -22.48 15.27 -37.71
N MET A 62 -22.10 15.50 -36.46
CA MET A 62 -21.18 16.57 -36.07
C MET A 62 -19.82 16.45 -36.79
N LEU A 63 -19.18 15.27 -36.73
CA LEU A 63 -17.88 15.05 -37.34
C LEU A 63 -17.92 15.16 -38.86
N SER A 64 -19.04 14.82 -39.50
CA SER A 64 -19.21 14.93 -40.95
C SER A 64 -19.27 16.38 -41.41
N TRP A 65 -19.94 17.24 -40.63
CA TRP A 65 -19.99 18.67 -40.90
C TRP A 65 -18.65 19.35 -40.63
N LEU A 66 -17.96 18.97 -39.55
CA LEU A 66 -16.70 19.57 -39.12
C LEU A 66 -15.58 19.45 -40.17
N ARG A 67 -15.61 18.40 -41.00
CA ARG A 67 -14.61 18.15 -42.06
C ARG A 67 -14.53 19.25 -43.09
N TRP A 68 -15.69 19.76 -43.51
CA TRP A 68 -15.76 20.75 -44.58
C TRP A 68 -15.17 22.10 -44.19
N ILE A 69 -15.02 22.35 -42.89
CA ILE A 69 -14.50 23.61 -42.35
C ILE A 69 -13.09 23.43 -41.81
N VAL A 70 -12.85 22.44 -40.96
CA VAL A 70 -11.59 22.32 -40.22
C VAL A 70 -10.45 21.79 -41.09
N ILE A 71 -10.72 20.93 -42.09
CA ILE A 71 -9.66 20.39 -42.95
C ILE A 71 -9.12 21.45 -43.92
N PRO A 72 -9.95 22.20 -44.68
CA PRO A 72 -9.44 23.28 -45.52
C PRO A 72 -8.75 24.37 -44.70
N ALA A 73 -9.29 24.69 -43.52
CA ALA A 73 -8.68 25.68 -42.63
C ALA A 73 -7.32 25.23 -42.10
N ALA A 74 -7.18 23.95 -41.72
CA ALA A 74 -5.90 23.36 -41.32
C ALA A 74 -4.87 23.32 -42.45
N PHE A 75 -5.33 23.06 -43.68
CA PHE A 75 -4.48 23.15 -44.86
C PHE A 75 -3.91 24.56 -45.00
N VAL A 76 -4.78 25.58 -45.03
CA VAL A 76 -4.36 26.98 -45.18
C VAL A 76 -3.46 27.41 -44.01
N ALA A 77 -3.82 27.09 -42.77
CA ALA A 77 -3.01 27.40 -41.60
C ALA A 77 -1.61 26.75 -41.69
N GLY A 78 -1.52 25.48 -42.11
CA GLY A 78 -0.24 24.78 -42.29
C GLY A 78 0.60 25.33 -43.44
N VAL A 79 -0.01 25.79 -44.54
CA VAL A 79 0.74 26.46 -45.62
C VAL A 79 1.29 27.80 -45.12
N MET A 80 0.47 28.59 -44.42
CA MET A 80 0.86 29.92 -43.95
C MET A 80 1.96 29.84 -42.87
N ASP A 81 1.90 28.88 -41.95
CA ASP A 81 2.90 28.71 -40.88
C ASP A 81 4.33 28.44 -41.39
N PHE A 82 4.46 27.88 -42.60
CA PHE A 82 5.77 27.59 -43.19
C PHE A 82 6.34 28.76 -44.01
N GLN A 83 5.54 29.79 -44.33
CA GLN A 83 6.03 30.93 -45.11
C GLN A 83 6.90 31.86 -44.24
N THR A 84 7.98 32.38 -44.82
CA THR A 84 8.86 33.34 -44.14
C THR A 84 8.29 34.76 -44.07
N ASN A 85 7.24 35.06 -44.84
CA ASN A 85 6.65 36.39 -44.90
C ASN A 85 5.65 36.64 -43.76
N GLU A 86 6.07 37.42 -42.76
CA GLU A 86 5.29 37.73 -41.56
C GLU A 86 3.89 38.29 -41.83
N ILE A 87 3.67 38.98 -42.95
CA ILE A 87 2.36 39.58 -43.28
C ILE A 87 1.32 38.50 -43.57
N PHE A 88 1.68 37.49 -44.36
CA PHE A 88 0.77 36.39 -44.71
C PHE A 88 0.51 35.46 -43.53
N CYS A 89 1.56 35.18 -42.74
CA CYS A 89 1.45 34.39 -41.51
C CYS A 89 0.53 35.07 -40.48
N ASN A 90 0.71 36.38 -40.26
CA ASN A 90 -0.05 37.10 -39.24
C ASN A 90 -1.49 37.46 -39.64
N ALA A 91 -1.77 37.68 -40.93
CA ALA A 91 -3.11 38.03 -41.40
C ALA A 91 -3.92 36.78 -41.80
N LEU A 92 -3.48 36.06 -42.84
CA LEU A 92 -4.26 34.96 -43.41
C LEU A 92 -4.15 33.68 -42.57
N GLY A 93 -2.97 33.37 -42.03
CA GLY A 93 -2.76 32.26 -41.10
C GLY A 93 -3.60 32.38 -39.83
N ARG A 94 -3.69 33.60 -39.27
CA ARG A 94 -4.53 33.91 -38.10
C ARG A 94 -6.01 33.66 -38.37
N VAL A 95 -6.55 34.15 -39.49
CA VAL A 95 -7.95 33.91 -39.85
C VAL A 95 -8.20 32.41 -40.09
N ALA A 96 -7.30 31.74 -40.81
CA ALA A 96 -7.37 30.30 -41.06
C ALA A 96 -7.31 29.45 -39.78
N PHE A 97 -6.71 29.94 -38.71
CA PHE A 97 -6.69 29.29 -37.40
C PHE A 97 -7.90 29.64 -36.52
N VAL A 98 -8.29 30.92 -36.47
CA VAL A 98 -9.37 31.40 -35.60
C VAL A 98 -10.72 30.82 -36.01
N VAL A 99 -11.04 30.83 -37.30
CA VAL A 99 -12.35 30.38 -37.82
C VAL A 99 -12.66 28.94 -37.39
N PRO A 100 -11.77 27.93 -37.59
CA PRO A 100 -12.04 26.59 -37.11
C PRO A 100 -12.10 26.49 -35.58
N MET A 101 -11.34 27.31 -34.83
CA MET A 101 -11.43 27.33 -33.36
C MET A 101 -12.80 27.82 -32.85
N ILE A 102 -13.36 28.87 -33.46
CA ILE A 102 -14.71 29.36 -33.16
C ILE A 102 -15.74 28.27 -33.50
N VAL A 103 -15.61 27.65 -34.66
CA VAL A 103 -16.50 26.58 -35.12
C VAL A 103 -16.46 25.38 -34.17
N LEU A 104 -15.26 24.97 -33.74
CA LEU A 104 -15.07 23.92 -32.73
C LEU A 104 -15.73 24.30 -31.40
N SER A 105 -15.60 25.55 -30.95
CA SER A 105 -16.25 26.04 -29.72
C SER A 105 -17.78 25.99 -29.81
N VAL A 106 -18.36 26.45 -30.92
CA VAL A 106 -19.82 26.42 -31.16
C VAL A 106 -20.34 24.99 -31.21
N VAL A 107 -19.63 24.10 -31.89
CA VAL A 107 -19.95 22.68 -31.98
C VAL A 107 -19.87 22.01 -30.61
N ALA A 108 -18.78 22.25 -29.88
CA ALA A 108 -18.61 21.74 -28.51
C ALA A 108 -19.75 22.23 -27.61
N TYR A 109 -20.15 23.50 -27.73
CA TYR A 109 -21.27 24.04 -26.96
C TYR A 109 -22.59 23.35 -27.32
N ARG A 110 -22.86 23.15 -28.61
CA ARG A 110 -24.08 22.45 -29.06
C ARG A 110 -24.17 21.02 -28.52
N VAL A 111 -23.04 20.33 -28.41
CA VAL A 111 -22.97 18.99 -27.83
C VAL A 111 -23.02 19.02 -26.30
N ALA A 112 -22.45 20.04 -25.67
CA ALA A 112 -22.35 20.15 -24.21
C ALA A 112 -23.60 20.76 -23.54
N ARG A 113 -24.58 21.27 -24.31
CA ARG A 113 -25.81 21.86 -23.76
C ARG A 113 -26.58 20.86 -22.86
N PRO A 114 -27.11 21.32 -21.70
CA PRO A 114 -27.99 20.50 -20.87
C PRO A 114 -29.25 20.15 -21.65
N GLY A 115 -29.42 18.87 -22.01
CA GLY A 115 -30.49 18.38 -22.88
C GLY A 115 -30.01 17.64 -24.14
N SER A 116 -28.73 17.73 -24.49
CA SER A 116 -28.16 16.91 -25.58
C SER A 116 -28.19 15.42 -25.21
N SER A 117 -28.35 14.53 -26.20
CA SER A 117 -28.45 13.09 -25.94
C SER A 117 -27.17 12.51 -25.33
N LEU A 118 -26.04 13.18 -25.58
CA LEU A 118 -24.72 12.86 -25.03
C LEU A 118 -24.62 13.27 -23.56
N MET A 119 -25.02 14.49 -23.22
CA MET A 119 -24.96 14.98 -21.83
C MET A 119 -25.97 14.26 -20.93
N THR A 120 -27.20 14.06 -21.39
CA THR A 120 -28.27 13.37 -20.61
C THR A 120 -27.94 11.90 -20.32
N ARG A 121 -27.12 11.24 -21.16
CA ARG A 121 -26.74 9.84 -20.95
C ARG A 121 -25.44 9.68 -20.19
N LEU A 122 -24.48 10.59 -20.34
CA LEU A 122 -23.35 10.72 -19.41
C LEU A 122 -23.83 10.85 -17.96
N THR A 123 -25.03 11.43 -17.74
CA THR A 123 -25.64 11.58 -16.41
C THR A 123 -26.43 10.37 -15.93
N SER A 124 -26.91 9.51 -16.82
CA SER A 124 -27.73 8.33 -16.46
C SER A 124 -26.92 7.08 -16.13
N THR A 125 -25.67 7.00 -16.59
CA THR A 125 -24.82 5.82 -16.38
C THR A 125 -24.08 5.96 -15.05
N GLY A 126 -24.65 5.41 -13.97
CA GLY A 126 -24.12 5.48 -12.60
C GLY A 126 -22.76 4.79 -12.35
N ARG A 127 -21.98 4.54 -13.40
CA ARG A 127 -20.76 3.73 -13.37
C ARG A 127 -19.55 4.48 -12.78
N HIS A 128 -19.53 5.82 -12.80
CA HIS A 128 -18.47 6.63 -12.20
C HIS A 128 -18.98 7.97 -11.62
N LYS A 129 -19.30 8.03 -10.32
CA LYS A 129 -19.82 9.24 -9.63
C LYS A 129 -18.95 10.50 -9.80
N TRP A 130 -17.63 10.36 -9.96
CA TRP A 130 -16.71 11.49 -10.14
C TRP A 130 -16.87 12.19 -11.50
N LEU A 131 -17.11 11.44 -12.58
CA LEU A 131 -17.34 11.98 -13.92
C LEU A 131 -18.61 12.84 -14.00
N HIS A 132 -19.63 12.51 -13.19
CA HIS A 132 -20.84 13.33 -13.07
C HIS A 132 -20.56 14.70 -12.45
N SER A 133 -19.74 14.74 -11.39
CA SER A 133 -19.33 15.99 -10.73
C SER A 133 -18.52 16.89 -11.65
N LEU A 134 -17.62 16.30 -12.44
CA LEU A 134 -16.73 17.03 -13.35
C LEU A 134 -17.39 17.46 -14.68
N ARG A 135 -18.64 17.08 -14.97
CA ARG A 135 -19.23 17.28 -16.31
C ARG A 135 -19.25 18.76 -16.74
N HIS A 136 -19.54 19.66 -15.81
CA HIS A 136 -19.61 21.09 -16.11
C HIS A 136 -18.23 21.67 -16.38
N VAL A 137 -17.21 21.14 -15.70
CA VAL A 137 -15.81 21.50 -15.91
C VAL A 137 -15.35 20.99 -17.29
N ILE A 138 -15.65 19.73 -17.63
CA ILE A 138 -15.29 19.15 -18.94
C ILE A 138 -16.01 19.87 -20.08
N ALA A 139 -17.32 20.15 -19.92
CA ALA A 139 -18.10 20.91 -20.88
C ALA A 139 -17.57 22.34 -21.04
N GLY A 140 -17.28 23.01 -19.92
CA GLY A 140 -16.70 24.35 -19.90
C GLY A 140 -15.34 24.38 -20.59
N ALA A 141 -14.48 23.40 -20.33
CA ALA A 141 -13.17 23.28 -20.96
C ALA A 141 -13.30 22.98 -22.48
N ALA A 142 -14.20 22.08 -22.88
CA ALA A 142 -14.39 21.73 -24.29
C ALA A 142 -14.83 22.93 -25.15
N VAL A 143 -15.58 23.87 -24.58
CA VAL A 143 -16.01 25.11 -25.25
C VAL A 143 -14.96 26.22 -25.09
N GLY A 144 -14.43 26.36 -23.87
CA GLY A 144 -13.55 27.45 -23.47
C GLY A 144 -12.13 27.34 -24.03
N VAL A 145 -11.59 26.14 -24.20
CA VAL A 145 -10.24 25.95 -24.75
C VAL A 145 -10.15 26.45 -26.20
N PRO A 146 -10.99 26.00 -27.16
CA PRO A 146 -10.93 26.53 -28.53
C PRO A 146 -11.21 28.04 -28.59
N ALA A 147 -12.18 28.54 -27.80
CA ALA A 147 -12.46 29.97 -27.73
C ALA A 147 -11.27 30.78 -27.18
N GLY A 148 -10.62 30.29 -26.14
CA GLY A 148 -9.43 30.90 -25.53
C GLY A 148 -8.25 30.92 -26.49
N LEU A 149 -8.01 29.84 -27.24
CA LEU A 149 -6.98 29.80 -28.28
C LEU A 149 -7.26 30.81 -29.41
N ALA A 150 -8.53 30.94 -29.83
CA ALA A 150 -8.91 31.96 -30.81
C ALA A 150 -8.64 33.39 -30.29
N ILE A 151 -9.01 33.68 -29.04
CA ILE A 151 -8.77 34.99 -28.39
C ILE A 151 -7.26 35.25 -28.25
N ALA A 152 -6.49 34.29 -27.77
CA ALA A 152 -5.04 34.41 -27.63
C ALA A 152 -4.38 34.70 -28.98
N SER A 153 -4.81 34.02 -30.04
CA SER A 153 -4.37 34.27 -31.40
C SER A 153 -4.71 35.69 -31.88
N PHE A 154 -5.87 36.25 -31.50
CA PHE A 154 -6.23 37.64 -31.80
C PHE A 154 -5.39 38.65 -31.03
N MET A 155 -5.08 38.37 -29.77
CA MET A 155 -4.28 39.24 -28.89
C MET A 155 -2.78 39.28 -29.25
N GLY A 156 -2.35 38.57 -30.29
CA GLY A 156 -0.97 38.55 -30.76
C GLY A 156 -0.20 37.27 -30.44
N TYR A 157 -0.76 36.37 -29.64
CA TYR A 157 -0.14 35.10 -29.26
C TYR A 157 -0.45 33.97 -30.27
N HIS A 158 -0.41 34.27 -31.58
CA HIS A 158 -0.81 33.31 -32.63
C HIS A 158 0.05 32.04 -32.62
N TYR A 159 1.38 32.18 -32.60
CA TYR A 159 2.29 31.05 -32.57
C TYR A 159 2.03 30.12 -31.38
N THR A 160 1.90 30.69 -30.18
CA THR A 160 1.58 29.94 -28.95
C THR A 160 0.24 29.23 -29.05
N ALA A 161 -0.80 29.93 -29.53
CA ALA A 161 -2.13 29.36 -29.67
C ALA A 161 -2.16 28.20 -30.69
N TYR A 162 -1.47 28.35 -31.81
CA TYR A 162 -1.35 27.33 -32.84
C TYR A 162 -0.58 26.10 -32.33
N TYR A 163 0.55 26.31 -31.68
CA TYR A 163 1.36 25.23 -31.10
C TYR A 163 0.58 24.47 -30.02
N LEU A 164 -0.12 25.19 -29.14
CA LEU A 164 -0.95 24.59 -28.09
C LEU A 164 -2.11 23.77 -28.68
N ALA A 165 -2.73 24.23 -29.77
CA ALA A 165 -3.76 23.48 -30.49
C ALA A 165 -3.24 22.12 -30.99
N TRP A 166 -2.00 22.06 -31.50
CA TRP A 166 -1.36 20.80 -31.89
C TRP A 166 -1.14 19.86 -30.71
N ARG A 167 -0.72 20.38 -29.54
CA ARG A 167 -0.59 19.56 -28.32
C ARG A 167 -1.93 18.97 -27.85
N PHE A 168 -3.03 19.70 -28.03
CA PHE A 168 -4.37 19.13 -27.81
C PHE A 168 -4.72 18.01 -28.80
N ILE A 169 -4.35 18.14 -30.07
CA ILE A 169 -4.56 17.08 -31.08
C ILE A 169 -3.75 15.84 -30.70
N GLU A 170 -2.47 15.98 -30.36
CA GLU A 170 -1.63 14.87 -29.89
C GLU A 170 -2.22 14.19 -28.63
N THR A 171 -2.79 14.99 -27.73
CA THR A 171 -3.46 14.47 -26.53
C THR A 171 -4.68 13.62 -26.91
N ILE A 172 -5.48 14.06 -27.89
CA ILE A 172 -6.62 13.28 -28.41
C ILE A 172 -6.13 11.95 -29.00
N TRP A 173 -5.01 11.96 -29.73
CA TRP A 173 -4.42 10.75 -30.31
C TRP A 173 -3.99 9.74 -29.26
N ILE A 174 -3.29 10.18 -28.20
CA ILE A 174 -2.89 9.29 -27.09
C ILE A 174 -4.12 8.75 -26.37
N LEU A 175 -5.12 9.60 -26.07
CA LEU A 175 -6.35 9.16 -25.42
C LEU A 175 -7.10 8.13 -26.27
N LEU A 176 -7.15 8.32 -27.59
CA LEU A 176 -7.78 7.40 -28.52
C LEU A 176 -7.00 6.07 -28.59
N ALA A 177 -5.66 6.12 -28.64
CA ALA A 177 -4.82 4.93 -28.62
C ALA A 177 -5.01 4.13 -27.33
N LEU A 178 -5.05 4.80 -26.17
CA LEU A 178 -5.29 4.17 -24.87
C LEU A 178 -6.70 3.58 -24.77
N LEU A 179 -7.72 4.29 -25.26
CA LEU A 179 -9.09 3.81 -25.31
C LEU A 179 -9.23 2.57 -26.21
N LEU A 180 -8.55 2.55 -27.35
CA LEU A 180 -8.51 1.39 -28.24
C LEU A 180 -7.75 0.22 -27.61
N PHE A 181 -6.60 0.49 -26.98
CA PHE A 181 -5.82 -0.51 -26.27
C PHE A 181 -6.62 -1.15 -25.15
N ASP A 182 -7.30 -0.35 -24.33
CA ASP A 182 -8.18 -0.81 -23.26
C ASP A 182 -9.29 -1.71 -23.79
N ALA A 183 -10.00 -1.26 -24.83
CA ALA A 183 -11.12 -1.98 -25.40
C ALA A 183 -10.71 -3.28 -26.08
N PHE A 184 -9.59 -3.26 -26.80
CA PHE A 184 -9.01 -4.44 -27.42
C PHE A 184 -8.55 -5.44 -26.38
N SER A 185 -7.85 -4.99 -25.33
CA SER A 185 -7.38 -5.85 -24.24
C SER A 185 -8.53 -6.55 -23.53
N HIS A 186 -9.60 -5.81 -23.21
CA HIS A 186 -10.81 -6.39 -22.61
C HIS A 186 -11.55 -7.34 -23.57
N HIS A 187 -11.60 -7.03 -24.86
CA HIS A 187 -12.22 -7.92 -25.84
C HIS A 187 -11.42 -9.21 -26.04
N TRP A 188 -10.10 -9.10 -26.17
CA TRP A 188 -9.19 -10.22 -26.29
C TRP A 188 -9.23 -11.13 -25.06
N LEU A 189 -9.27 -10.56 -23.85
CA LEU A 189 -9.42 -11.32 -22.61
C LEU A 189 -10.73 -12.12 -22.58
N ARG A 190 -11.85 -11.49 -22.97
CA ARG A 190 -13.15 -12.19 -23.06
C ARG A 190 -13.14 -13.32 -24.09
N LEU A 191 -12.47 -13.13 -25.23
CA LEU A 191 -12.32 -14.18 -26.23
C LEU A 191 -11.47 -15.34 -25.70
N ARG A 192 -10.37 -15.05 -25.01
CA ARG A 192 -9.51 -16.06 -24.36
C ARG A 192 -10.26 -16.86 -23.31
N ILE A 193 -11.05 -16.20 -22.47
CA ILE A 193 -11.87 -16.87 -21.45
C ILE A 193 -12.90 -17.78 -22.13
N ARG A 194 -13.60 -17.30 -23.15
CA ARG A 194 -14.58 -18.11 -23.90
C ARG A 194 -13.93 -19.30 -24.62
N ALA A 195 -12.74 -19.12 -25.18
CA ALA A 195 -12.00 -20.20 -25.84
C ALA A 195 -11.63 -21.30 -24.85
N ARG A 196 -11.08 -20.94 -23.67
CA ARG A 196 -10.78 -21.92 -22.61
C ARG A 196 -12.04 -22.63 -22.11
N ALA A 197 -13.14 -21.92 -21.91
CA ALA A 197 -14.40 -22.51 -21.48
C ALA A 197 -14.92 -23.54 -22.50
N LEU A 198 -14.76 -23.28 -23.80
CA LEU A 198 -15.12 -24.22 -24.87
C LEU A 198 -14.17 -25.43 -24.93
N GLU A 199 -12.86 -25.21 -24.79
CA GLU A 199 -11.87 -26.30 -24.71
C GLU A 199 -12.13 -27.23 -23.52
N GLN A 200 -12.46 -26.66 -22.35
CA GLN A 200 -12.83 -27.42 -21.14
C GLN A 200 -14.16 -28.15 -21.30
N ALA A 201 -15.17 -27.53 -21.93
CA ALA A 201 -16.43 -28.21 -22.23
C ALA A 201 -16.22 -29.37 -23.21
N ALA A 202 -15.32 -29.22 -24.19
CA ALA A 202 -14.96 -30.28 -25.13
C ALA A 202 -14.15 -31.40 -24.45
N SER A 203 -13.22 -31.09 -23.55
CA SER A 203 -12.48 -32.09 -22.77
C SER A 203 -13.40 -32.84 -21.82
N HIS A 204 -14.32 -32.16 -21.12
CA HIS A 204 -15.33 -32.84 -20.30
C HIS A 204 -16.30 -33.68 -21.13
N ALA A 205 -16.74 -33.24 -22.31
CA ALA A 205 -17.58 -34.05 -23.18
C ALA A 205 -16.87 -35.32 -23.68
N THR A 206 -15.56 -35.22 -23.96
CA THR A 206 -14.73 -36.38 -24.35
C THR A 206 -14.41 -37.31 -23.17
N GLU A 207 -14.20 -36.78 -21.97
CA GLU A 207 -14.07 -37.58 -20.74
C GLU A 207 -15.37 -38.26 -20.33
N VAL A 208 -16.52 -37.59 -20.43
CA VAL A 208 -17.84 -38.19 -20.14
C VAL A 208 -18.21 -39.26 -21.15
N THR A 209 -17.87 -39.09 -22.43
CA THR A 209 -18.08 -40.12 -23.45
C THR A 209 -17.09 -41.29 -23.31
N ALA A 210 -15.83 -41.04 -22.92
CA ALA A 210 -14.85 -42.09 -22.62
C ALA A 210 -15.18 -42.85 -21.31
N ALA A 211 -15.62 -42.15 -20.26
CA ALA A 211 -16.05 -42.75 -18.99
C ALA A 211 -17.41 -43.45 -19.12
N GLY A 212 -18.32 -42.92 -19.94
CA GLY A 212 -19.60 -43.56 -20.30
C GLY A 212 -19.43 -44.84 -21.13
N ALA A 213 -18.34 -44.97 -21.88
CA ALA A 213 -17.97 -46.22 -22.55
C ALA A 213 -17.30 -47.24 -21.60
N LEU A 214 -16.77 -46.81 -20.45
CA LEU A 214 -16.04 -47.65 -19.48
C LEU A 214 -16.82 -47.96 -18.18
N LYS A 215 -18.02 -47.41 -17.99
CA LYS A 215 -18.90 -47.73 -16.85
C LYS A 215 -20.27 -48.24 -17.31
N VAL A 216 -20.30 -49.52 -17.68
CA VAL A 216 -21.46 -50.38 -17.45
C VAL A 216 -21.07 -51.41 -16.39
N THR A 217 -20.99 -50.95 -15.14
CA THR A 217 -21.13 -51.81 -13.95
C THR A 217 -21.87 -50.98 -12.92
N GLY A 218 -23.06 -51.46 -12.55
CA GLY A 218 -23.98 -50.76 -11.69
C GLY A 218 -23.41 -50.53 -10.30
N ASP A 219 -23.39 -49.27 -9.89
CA ASP A 219 -23.99 -48.86 -8.62
C ASP A 219 -24.25 -47.36 -8.68
N GLY A 220 -25.45 -46.95 -8.29
CA GLY A 220 -26.02 -45.62 -8.53
C GLY A 220 -25.47 -44.55 -7.58
N THR A 221 -24.20 -44.18 -7.73
CA THR A 221 -23.63 -43.03 -7.02
C THR A 221 -23.28 -41.91 -8.01
N GLU A 222 -24.16 -40.91 -8.08
CA GLU A 222 -23.86 -39.62 -8.68
C GLU A 222 -22.80 -38.92 -7.85
N VAL A 223 -21.61 -38.72 -8.43
CA VAL A 223 -20.57 -37.87 -7.84
C VAL A 223 -20.96 -36.42 -8.13
N PRO A 224 -21.11 -35.55 -7.10
CA PRO A 224 -21.35 -34.13 -7.32
C PRO A 224 -20.08 -33.50 -7.89
N ILE A 225 -20.15 -32.94 -9.09
CA ILE A 225 -19.07 -32.11 -9.64
C ILE A 225 -19.15 -30.75 -8.94
N GLU A 226 -18.16 -30.46 -8.11
CA GLU A 226 -17.99 -29.19 -7.42
C GLU A 226 -17.78 -28.08 -8.46
N ASN A 227 -18.68 -27.10 -8.47
CA ASN A 227 -18.65 -25.99 -9.43
C ASN A 227 -17.43 -25.10 -9.17
N GLU A 228 -16.40 -25.27 -10.00
CA GLU A 228 -15.19 -24.45 -10.08
C GLU A 228 -15.43 -23.09 -10.79
N GLU A 229 -16.63 -22.52 -10.66
CA GLU A 229 -16.98 -21.18 -11.16
C GLU A 229 -16.20 -20.06 -10.44
N MET A 230 -15.52 -20.38 -9.34
CA MET A 230 -14.84 -19.43 -8.47
C MET A 230 -13.46 -18.98 -9.00
N ASP A 231 -12.78 -19.75 -9.86
CA ASP A 231 -11.42 -19.40 -10.36
C ASP A 231 -11.46 -18.44 -11.58
N VAL A 232 -12.51 -18.50 -12.40
CA VAL A 232 -12.66 -17.60 -13.56
C VAL A 232 -12.96 -16.16 -13.12
N ALA A 233 -13.68 -15.98 -12.01
CA ALA A 233 -14.05 -14.67 -11.47
C ALA A 233 -12.85 -13.93 -10.84
N THR A 234 -11.96 -14.65 -10.14
CA THR A 234 -10.76 -14.10 -9.49
C THR A 234 -9.68 -13.71 -10.51
N ILE A 235 -9.43 -14.54 -11.53
CA ILE A 235 -8.49 -14.25 -12.63
C ILE A 235 -8.92 -12.99 -13.40
N ASN A 236 -10.22 -12.80 -13.62
CA ASN A 236 -10.76 -11.65 -14.33
C ASN A 236 -10.54 -10.33 -13.56
N ALA A 237 -10.72 -10.34 -12.23
CA ALA A 237 -10.52 -9.16 -11.40
C ALA A 237 -9.05 -8.72 -11.35
N GLN A 238 -8.12 -9.68 -11.23
CA GLN A 238 -6.68 -9.38 -11.19
C GLN A 238 -6.16 -8.86 -12.54
N THR A 239 -6.59 -9.45 -13.66
CA THR A 239 -6.15 -9.05 -15.00
C THR A 239 -6.64 -7.65 -15.37
N SER A 240 -7.90 -7.32 -15.05
CA SER A 240 -8.44 -5.98 -15.28
C SER A 240 -7.73 -4.89 -14.46
N ARG A 241 -7.25 -5.20 -13.24
CA ARG A 241 -6.47 -4.23 -12.44
C ARG A 241 -5.14 -3.89 -13.11
N ILE A 242 -4.41 -4.90 -13.58
CA ILE A 242 -3.12 -4.70 -14.27
C ILE A 242 -3.33 -3.89 -15.55
N LEU A 243 -4.34 -4.24 -16.35
CA LEU A 243 -4.68 -3.50 -17.58
C LEU A 243 -4.98 -2.02 -17.28
N ASN A 244 -5.76 -1.74 -16.24
CA ASN A 244 -6.03 -0.36 -15.82
C ASN A 244 -4.76 0.37 -15.39
N THR A 245 -3.86 -0.28 -14.64
CA THR A 245 -2.57 0.32 -14.24
C THR A 245 -1.72 0.67 -15.46
N VAL A 246 -1.65 -0.21 -16.45
CA VAL A 246 -0.91 0.04 -17.71
C VAL A 246 -1.53 1.20 -18.48
N VAL A 247 -2.86 1.26 -18.61
CA VAL A 247 -3.57 2.35 -19.29
C VAL A 247 -3.34 3.68 -18.58
N ILE A 248 -3.41 3.72 -17.25
CA ILE A 248 -3.15 4.93 -16.46
C ILE A 248 -1.69 5.36 -16.59
N GLY A 249 -0.74 4.42 -16.46
CA GLY A 249 0.68 4.69 -16.63
C GLY A 249 0.99 5.26 -18.03
N GLY A 250 0.40 4.66 -19.07
CA GLY A 250 0.49 5.16 -20.44
C GLY A 250 -0.12 6.55 -20.62
N ALA A 251 -1.25 6.85 -19.96
CA ALA A 251 -1.85 8.18 -19.97
C ALA A 251 -0.94 9.23 -19.35
N ILE A 252 -0.32 8.92 -18.21
CA ILE A 252 0.61 9.83 -17.51
C ILE A 252 1.87 10.06 -18.35
N ALA A 253 2.49 8.99 -18.86
CA ALA A 253 3.67 9.08 -19.71
C ALA A 253 3.39 9.87 -21.00
N GLY A 254 2.25 9.61 -21.64
CA GLY A 254 1.83 10.33 -22.84
C GLY A 254 1.56 11.81 -22.57
N ALA A 255 0.89 12.14 -21.46
CA ALA A 255 0.69 13.52 -21.05
C ALA A 255 2.02 14.23 -20.80
N TRP A 256 2.98 13.58 -20.12
CA TRP A 256 4.31 14.13 -19.91
C TRP A 256 5.05 14.41 -21.22
N LEU A 257 5.09 13.45 -22.14
CA LEU A 257 5.77 13.59 -23.44
C LEU A 257 5.23 14.74 -24.29
N ILE A 258 3.93 15.02 -24.21
CA ILE A 258 3.29 16.09 -24.98
C ILE A 258 3.49 17.45 -24.31
N TRP A 259 3.28 17.51 -23.00
CA TRP A 259 3.16 18.79 -22.29
C TRP A 259 4.47 19.28 -21.66
N SER A 260 5.52 18.46 -21.58
CA SER A 260 6.82 18.87 -21.03
C SER A 260 7.43 20.06 -21.78
N GLU A 261 7.21 20.17 -23.08
CA GLU A 261 7.70 21.28 -23.92
C GLU A 261 6.92 22.59 -23.69
N VAL A 262 5.72 22.53 -23.11
CA VAL A 262 4.90 23.71 -22.78
C VAL A 262 5.28 24.28 -21.41
N LEU A 263 5.84 23.46 -20.51
CA LEU A 263 6.18 23.88 -19.14
C LEU A 263 7.09 25.13 -19.09
N PRO A 264 8.17 25.25 -19.90
CA PRO A 264 8.99 26.46 -19.90
C PRO A 264 8.22 27.71 -20.32
N ALA A 265 7.21 27.60 -21.18
CA ALA A 265 6.41 28.74 -21.62
C ALA A 265 5.52 29.30 -20.49
N LEU A 266 5.31 28.54 -19.41
CA LEU A 266 4.62 29.03 -18.21
C LEU A 266 5.49 29.98 -17.38
N SER A 267 6.78 30.14 -17.68
CA SER A 267 7.67 31.07 -16.96
C SER A 267 7.24 32.54 -17.10
N VAL A 268 6.37 32.88 -18.07
CA VAL A 268 5.73 34.21 -18.11
C VAL A 268 4.93 34.49 -16.84
N LEU A 269 4.40 33.45 -16.20
CA LEU A 269 3.70 33.57 -14.92
C LEU A 269 4.68 33.83 -13.75
N ASP A 270 5.98 33.65 -13.94
CA ASP A 270 7.01 34.02 -12.95
C ASP A 270 7.15 35.53 -12.79
N GLU A 271 6.73 36.31 -13.80
CA GLU A 271 6.68 37.77 -13.71
C GLU A 271 5.62 38.25 -12.69
N ILE A 272 4.57 37.45 -12.47
CA ILE A 272 3.50 37.75 -11.52
C ILE A 272 3.92 37.27 -10.13
N LYS A 273 4.59 38.18 -9.39
CA LYS A 273 5.01 37.96 -8.01
C LYS A 273 3.81 38.13 -7.07
N LEU A 274 3.51 37.11 -6.26
CA LEU A 274 2.38 37.14 -5.33
C LEU A 274 2.79 37.65 -3.94
N TRP A 275 3.79 37.02 -3.33
CA TRP A 275 4.40 37.46 -2.07
C TRP A 275 5.89 37.08 -2.04
N ALA A 276 6.64 37.59 -1.07
CA ALA A 276 8.04 37.21 -0.87
C ALA A 276 8.21 36.40 0.41
N THR A 277 9.07 35.38 0.36
CA THR A 277 9.50 34.63 1.54
C THR A 277 10.99 34.91 1.79
N SER A 278 11.36 35.06 3.05
CA SER A 278 12.76 35.15 3.46
C SER A 278 13.37 33.76 3.55
N VAL A 279 14.43 33.52 2.77
CA VAL A 279 15.24 32.31 2.85
C VAL A 279 16.64 32.71 3.31
N GLU A 280 17.07 32.18 4.46
CA GLU A 280 18.44 32.34 4.93
C GLU A 280 19.36 31.48 4.07
N THR A 281 20.24 32.12 3.31
CA THR A 281 21.25 31.46 2.49
C THR A 281 22.63 31.71 3.10
N ALA A 282 23.45 30.66 3.17
CA ALA A 282 24.82 30.72 3.66
C ALA A 282 25.79 30.67 2.47
N GLU A 283 26.54 31.74 2.25
CA GLU A 283 27.62 31.78 1.28
C GLU A 283 28.93 31.48 1.99
N THR A 284 29.63 30.43 1.54
CA THR A 284 30.96 30.07 2.06
C THR A 284 32.00 30.79 1.23
N VAL A 285 32.57 31.85 1.79
CA VAL A 285 33.67 32.57 1.16
C VAL A 285 34.97 32.00 1.75
N THR A 286 35.73 31.29 0.93
CA THR A 286 37.08 30.83 1.27
C THR A 286 38.05 31.96 0.94
N ARG A 287 38.67 32.55 1.97
CA ARG A 287 39.73 33.56 1.76
C ARG A 287 41.01 32.90 1.24
N PRO A 288 41.93 33.66 0.62
CA PRO A 288 43.25 33.16 0.20
C PRO A 288 44.09 32.55 1.34
N ASP A 289 43.74 32.83 2.60
CA ASP A 289 44.42 32.34 3.80
C ASP A 289 43.86 30.99 4.31
N GLU A 290 43.17 30.22 3.46
CA GLU A 290 42.46 28.95 3.77
C GLU A 290 41.40 29.03 4.89
N THR A 291 41.10 30.23 5.40
CA THR A 291 40.02 30.46 6.36
C THR A 291 38.67 30.52 5.64
N THR A 292 37.76 29.60 5.98
CA THR A 292 36.41 29.55 5.43
C THR A 292 35.46 30.33 6.35
N THR A 293 35.00 31.49 5.89
CA THR A 293 33.98 32.28 6.60
C THR A 293 32.60 32.02 6.00
N VAL A 294 31.65 31.62 6.83
CA VAL A 294 30.25 31.40 6.43
C VAL A 294 29.48 32.69 6.67
N ASN A 295 29.17 33.43 5.61
CA ASN A 295 28.31 34.61 5.71
C ASN A 295 26.86 34.21 5.46
N ARG A 296 25.96 34.50 6.41
CA ARG A 296 24.52 34.24 6.27
C ARG A 296 23.83 35.53 5.85
N TYR A 297 23.12 35.49 4.73
CA TYR A 297 22.28 36.59 4.25
C TYR A 297 20.86 36.10 4.02
N THR A 298 19.88 36.96 4.30
CA THR A 298 18.47 36.68 4.07
C THR A 298 18.08 37.16 2.68
N LEU A 299 17.90 36.23 1.75
CA LEU A 299 17.39 36.54 0.41
C LEU A 299 15.86 36.51 0.42
N GLN A 300 15.24 37.57 -0.11
CA GLN A 300 13.81 37.57 -0.39
C GLN A 300 13.57 36.89 -1.73
N VAL A 301 13.05 35.67 -1.67
CA VAL A 301 12.65 34.92 -2.87
C VAL A 301 11.15 35.18 -3.09
N PRO A 302 10.74 35.77 -4.23
CA PRO A 302 9.33 35.93 -4.55
C PRO A 302 8.72 34.57 -4.89
N VAL A 303 7.55 34.30 -4.31
CA VAL A 303 6.68 33.20 -4.72
C VAL A 303 5.82 33.71 -5.87
N THR A 304 5.89 33.01 -7.00
CA THR A 304 5.24 33.42 -8.25
C THR A 304 3.88 32.75 -8.44
N LEU A 305 3.14 33.19 -9.46
CA LEU A 305 1.90 32.53 -9.85
C LEU A 305 2.13 31.10 -10.36
N THR A 306 3.30 30.83 -10.95
CA THR A 306 3.75 29.48 -11.34
C THR A 306 3.87 28.57 -10.12
N ASP A 307 4.52 29.04 -9.06
CA ASP A 307 4.70 28.29 -7.83
C ASP A 307 3.35 27.92 -7.20
N LEU A 308 2.40 28.86 -7.19
CA LEU A 308 1.04 28.61 -6.73
C LEU A 308 0.34 27.54 -7.59
N GLY A 309 0.41 27.66 -8.92
CA GLY A 309 -0.16 26.68 -9.84
C GLY A 309 0.44 25.28 -9.64
N PHE A 310 1.76 25.21 -9.52
CA PHE A 310 2.48 23.96 -9.27
C PHE A 310 2.08 23.34 -7.92
N SER A 311 1.91 24.15 -6.88
CA SER A 311 1.46 23.67 -5.57
C SER A 311 0.07 23.03 -5.61
N ILE A 312 -0.86 23.60 -6.40
CA ILE A 312 -2.21 23.05 -6.59
C ILE A 312 -2.11 21.72 -7.32
N ILE A 313 -1.27 21.62 -8.37
CA ILE A 313 -1.02 20.37 -9.08
C ILE A 313 -0.46 19.31 -8.12
N LEU A 314 0.52 19.67 -7.30
CA LEU A 314 1.08 18.77 -6.29
C LEU A 314 0.03 18.28 -5.30
N LEU A 315 -0.89 19.15 -4.83
CA LEU A 315 -2.00 18.74 -3.97
C LEU A 315 -2.95 17.77 -4.66
N VAL A 316 -3.30 18.02 -5.93
CA VAL A 316 -4.16 17.11 -6.70
C VAL A 316 -3.48 15.76 -6.91
N VAL A 317 -2.20 15.76 -7.31
CA VAL A 317 -1.41 14.54 -7.47
C VAL A 317 -1.32 13.78 -6.15
N ALA A 318 -1.03 14.47 -5.04
CA ALA A 318 -0.98 13.89 -3.71
C ALA A 318 -2.32 13.28 -3.29
N PHE A 319 -3.43 13.97 -3.54
CA PHE A 319 -4.77 13.47 -3.24
C PHE A 319 -5.11 12.21 -4.04
N VAL A 320 -4.80 12.22 -5.34
CA VAL A 320 -4.98 11.05 -6.21
C VAL A 320 -4.07 9.91 -5.77
N ALA A 321 -2.80 10.18 -5.46
CA ALA A 321 -1.84 9.19 -4.97
C ALA A 321 -2.29 8.57 -3.65
N ALA A 322 -2.65 9.38 -2.65
CA ALA A 322 -3.12 8.91 -1.34
C ALA A 322 -4.41 8.10 -1.42
N ARG A 323 -5.25 8.35 -2.43
CA ARG A 323 -6.48 7.58 -2.65
C ARG A 323 -6.23 6.23 -3.34
N ASN A 324 -5.28 6.16 -4.26
CA ASN A 324 -5.12 5.02 -5.17
C ASN A 324 -3.91 4.13 -4.84
N LEU A 325 -2.75 4.71 -4.50
CA LEU A 325 -1.52 3.96 -4.23
C LEU A 325 -1.64 2.98 -3.05
N PRO A 326 -2.28 3.32 -1.91
CA PRO A 326 -2.41 2.36 -0.82
C PRO A 326 -3.20 1.10 -1.21
N GLY A 327 -4.26 1.25 -2.00
CA GLY A 327 -5.01 0.11 -2.53
C GLY A 327 -4.19 -0.73 -3.51
N LEU A 328 -3.35 -0.08 -4.33
CA LEU A 328 -2.41 -0.79 -5.19
C LEU A 328 -1.35 -1.55 -4.39
N LEU A 329 -0.82 -0.97 -3.32
CA LEU A 329 0.13 -1.61 -2.41
C LEU A 329 -0.50 -2.83 -1.72
N ASP A 330 -1.75 -2.72 -1.30
CA ASP A 330 -2.51 -3.83 -0.70
C ASP A 330 -2.58 -5.02 -1.67
N ILE A 331 -3.04 -4.77 -2.89
CA ILE A 331 -3.27 -5.80 -3.90
C ILE A 331 -1.95 -6.36 -4.47
N SER A 332 -0.95 -5.52 -4.68
CA SER A 332 0.29 -5.93 -5.35
C SER A 332 1.22 -6.70 -4.44
N LEU A 333 1.37 -6.26 -3.18
CA LEU A 333 2.37 -6.74 -2.25
C LEU A 333 1.74 -7.36 -1.00
N LEU A 334 0.82 -6.66 -0.32
CA LEU A 334 0.36 -7.11 1.01
C LEU A 334 -0.53 -8.36 0.96
N GLU A 335 -1.34 -8.53 -0.09
CA GLU A 335 -2.13 -9.75 -0.32
C GLU A 335 -1.25 -11.00 -0.51
N ARG A 336 0.00 -10.82 -0.95
CA ARG A 336 0.95 -11.93 -1.16
C ARG A 336 1.71 -12.32 0.11
N LEU A 337 1.59 -11.52 1.17
CA LEU A 337 2.25 -11.77 2.44
C LEU A 337 1.25 -12.44 3.41
N PRO A 338 1.70 -13.35 4.29
CA PRO A 338 0.86 -14.01 5.29
C PRO A 338 0.54 -13.06 6.46
N LEU A 339 -0.14 -11.94 6.16
CA LEU A 339 -0.49 -10.89 7.12
C LEU A 339 -1.95 -11.02 7.56
N ALA A 340 -2.22 -10.75 8.84
CA ALA A 340 -3.58 -10.66 9.34
C ALA A 340 -4.32 -9.46 8.69
N PRO A 341 -5.64 -9.54 8.46
CA PRO A 341 -6.42 -8.46 7.83
C PRO A 341 -6.29 -7.11 8.56
N SER A 342 -6.18 -7.13 9.89
CA SER A 342 -5.99 -5.92 10.71
C SER A 342 -4.65 -5.24 10.47
N VAL A 343 -3.57 -6.00 10.31
CA VAL A 343 -2.24 -5.48 9.99
C VAL A 343 -2.23 -4.89 8.59
N ARG A 344 -2.86 -5.57 7.64
CA ARG A 344 -2.97 -5.11 6.26
C ARG A 344 -3.73 -3.80 6.14
N TYR A 345 -4.85 -3.68 6.85
CA TYR A 345 -5.62 -2.44 6.97
C TYR A 345 -4.79 -1.32 7.61
N ALA A 346 -4.03 -1.62 8.67
CA ALA A 346 -3.17 -0.64 9.33
C ALA A 346 -2.07 -0.12 8.41
N ILE A 347 -1.36 -1.00 7.68
CA ILE A 347 -0.34 -0.60 6.70
C ILE A 347 -0.95 0.27 5.61
N THR A 348 -2.07 -0.14 5.03
CA THR A 348 -2.76 0.62 3.97
C THR A 348 -3.18 2.01 4.46
N SER A 349 -3.74 2.10 5.67
CA SER A 349 -4.14 3.37 6.28
C SER A 349 -2.94 4.27 6.57
N LEU A 350 -1.85 3.70 7.10
CA LEU A 350 -0.63 4.43 7.38
C LEU A 350 0.01 4.96 6.10
N SER A 351 0.14 4.13 5.05
CA SER A 351 0.62 4.56 3.74
C SER A 351 -0.21 5.71 3.17
N LYS A 352 -1.54 5.67 3.30
CA LYS A 352 -2.41 6.77 2.89
C LYS A 352 -2.06 8.08 3.59
N TYR A 353 -1.90 8.05 4.91
CA TYR A 353 -1.57 9.24 5.69
C TYR A 353 -0.16 9.75 5.38
N THR A 354 0.82 8.85 5.23
CA THR A 354 2.20 9.21 4.85
C THR A 354 2.25 9.87 3.48
N ILE A 355 1.59 9.31 2.46
CA ILE A 355 1.54 9.89 1.11
C ILE A 355 0.86 11.27 1.14
N ALA A 356 -0.25 11.40 1.87
CA ALA A 356 -0.93 12.68 2.01
C ALA A 356 -0.04 13.73 2.70
N ALA A 357 0.65 13.35 3.79
CA ALA A 357 1.56 14.24 4.51
C ALA A 357 2.74 14.70 3.64
N ILE A 358 3.38 13.78 2.92
CA ILE A 358 4.47 14.11 1.98
C ILE A 358 3.98 15.06 0.89
N GLY A 359 2.81 14.79 0.31
CA GLY A 359 2.25 15.62 -0.75
C GLY A 359 1.85 17.03 -0.29
N ILE A 360 1.26 17.16 0.90
CA ILE A 360 0.98 18.46 1.53
C ILE A 360 2.28 19.21 1.79
N PHE A 361 3.30 18.52 2.29
CA PHE A 361 4.61 19.10 2.54
C PHE A 361 5.26 19.62 1.26
N MET A 362 5.25 18.84 0.18
CA MET A 362 5.76 19.26 -1.14
C MET A 362 5.00 20.48 -1.68
N ALA A 363 3.67 20.50 -1.55
CA ALA A 363 2.86 21.64 -2.00
C ALA A 363 3.16 22.92 -1.21
N PHE A 364 3.30 22.82 0.11
CA PHE A 364 3.69 23.96 0.95
C PHE A 364 5.11 24.43 0.66
N ASN A 365 6.03 23.51 0.36
CA ASN A 365 7.38 23.87 -0.02
C ASN A 365 7.41 24.67 -1.33
N ALA A 366 6.58 24.30 -2.32
CA ALA A 366 6.47 25.03 -3.57
C ALA A 366 6.05 26.50 -3.37
N ILE A 367 5.18 26.80 -2.39
CA ILE A 367 4.75 28.17 -2.08
C ILE A 367 5.64 28.88 -1.04
N GLY A 368 6.88 28.43 -0.86
CA GLY A 368 7.86 29.12 -0.01
C GLY A 368 7.70 28.88 1.50
N VAL A 369 6.92 27.88 1.92
CA VAL A 369 6.98 27.36 3.29
C VAL A 369 8.24 26.48 3.39
N SER A 370 9.30 27.07 3.91
CA SER A 370 10.58 26.38 4.05
C SER A 370 10.50 25.26 5.09
N TRP A 371 11.27 24.19 4.88
CA TRP A 371 11.46 23.10 5.85
C TRP A 371 11.81 23.65 7.24
N SER A 372 12.67 24.67 7.31
CA SER A 372 13.09 25.32 8.56
C SER A 372 11.93 25.83 9.42
N LYS A 373 10.83 26.31 8.83
CA LYS A 373 9.67 26.84 9.56
C LYS A 373 8.81 25.75 10.21
N VAL A 374 8.89 24.51 9.71
CA VAL A 374 8.05 23.37 10.15
C VAL A 374 8.87 22.32 10.91
N GLN A 375 10.21 22.39 10.84
CA GLN A 375 11.12 21.49 11.54
C GLN A 375 10.80 21.32 13.02
N TRP A 376 10.53 22.41 13.74
CA TRP A 376 10.22 22.36 15.17
C TRP A 376 8.92 21.58 15.45
N LEU A 377 7.90 21.72 14.60
CA LEU A 377 6.63 21.00 14.73
C LEU A 377 6.83 19.52 14.45
N VAL A 378 7.53 19.18 13.36
CA VAL A 378 7.84 17.79 12.99
C VAL A 378 8.71 17.13 14.05
N ALA A 379 9.71 17.85 14.57
CA ALA A 379 10.56 17.38 15.66
C ALA A 379 9.74 17.12 16.93
N ALA A 380 8.91 18.07 17.36
CA ALA A 380 8.06 17.90 18.54
C ALA A 380 7.08 16.72 18.39
N MET A 381 6.45 16.57 17.22
CA MET A 381 5.58 15.43 16.92
C MET A 381 6.34 14.10 16.92
N THR A 382 7.53 14.06 16.32
CA THR A 382 8.37 12.86 16.27
C THR A 382 8.84 12.45 17.66
N VAL A 383 9.26 13.42 18.47
CA VAL A 383 9.64 13.19 19.87
C VAL A 383 8.44 12.70 20.69
N GLY A 384 7.27 13.33 20.56
CA GLY A 384 6.04 12.88 21.23
C GLY A 384 5.62 11.46 20.82
N LEU A 385 5.74 11.13 19.53
CA LEU A 385 5.50 9.78 19.02
C LEU A 385 6.52 8.77 19.58
N ALA A 386 7.81 9.14 19.64
CA ALA A 386 8.86 8.28 20.19
C ALA A 386 8.62 7.97 21.67
N PHE A 387 8.24 8.96 22.47
CA PHE A 387 7.84 8.74 23.85
C PHE A 387 6.58 7.88 23.96
N GLY A 388 5.56 8.10 23.11
CA GLY A 388 4.35 7.29 23.10
C GLY A 388 4.57 5.83 22.68
N LEU A 389 5.55 5.57 21.79
CA LEU A 389 5.91 4.24 21.31
C LEU A 389 7.00 3.56 22.15
N GLN A 390 7.56 4.24 23.13
CA GLN A 390 8.70 3.77 23.93
C GLN A 390 8.46 2.36 24.51
N GLU A 391 7.28 2.13 25.09
CA GLU A 391 6.95 0.86 25.73
C GLU A 391 6.78 -0.28 24.71
N ILE A 392 6.23 0.01 23.53
CA ILE A 392 6.12 -0.97 22.44
C ILE A 392 7.52 -1.37 21.96
N PHE A 393 8.40 -0.38 21.80
CA PHE A 393 9.77 -0.60 21.37
C PHE A 393 10.58 -1.39 22.40
N ALA A 394 10.45 -1.06 23.69
CA ALA A 394 11.09 -1.81 24.78
C ALA A 394 10.68 -3.28 24.76
N ASN A 395 9.38 -3.57 24.65
CA ASN A 395 8.88 -4.95 24.59
C ASN A 395 9.35 -5.71 23.34
N LEU A 396 9.45 -5.03 22.19
CA LEU A 396 10.01 -5.60 20.96
C LEU A 396 11.48 -6.00 21.14
N VAL A 397 12.31 -5.07 21.61
CA VAL A 397 13.75 -5.30 21.81
C VAL A 397 13.96 -6.40 22.85
N SER A 398 13.24 -6.37 23.97
CA SER A 398 13.28 -7.45 24.97
C SER A 398 12.85 -8.79 24.39
N GLY A 399 11.87 -8.83 23.49
CA GLY A 399 11.50 -10.05 22.78
C GLY A 399 12.63 -10.63 21.93
N ILE A 400 13.38 -9.78 21.21
CA ILE A 400 14.55 -10.20 20.43
C ILE A 400 15.66 -10.71 21.35
N ILE A 401 15.94 -10.01 22.45
CA ILE A 401 16.94 -10.42 23.46
C ILE A 401 16.58 -11.80 24.02
N ILE A 402 15.32 -12.03 24.41
CA ILE A 402 14.87 -13.33 24.92
C ILE A 402 15.11 -14.45 23.90
N LEU A 403 14.84 -14.22 22.62
CA LEU A 403 15.05 -15.23 21.57
C LEU A 403 16.53 -15.54 21.33
N PHE A 404 17.40 -14.54 21.45
CA PHE A 404 18.84 -14.67 21.19
C PHE A 404 19.61 -15.23 22.38
N GLU A 405 19.44 -14.63 23.56
CA GLU A 405 20.15 -15.01 24.79
C GLU A 405 19.49 -16.20 25.50
N ARG A 406 18.21 -16.46 25.22
CA ARG A 406 17.41 -17.57 25.78
C ARG A 406 17.47 -17.66 27.32
N PRO A 407 17.22 -16.56 28.07
CA PRO A 407 17.12 -16.61 29.54
C PRO A 407 15.89 -17.40 30.02
N ILE A 408 14.87 -17.51 29.16
CA ILE A 408 13.72 -18.38 29.28
C ILE A 408 13.46 -19.04 27.93
N ARG A 409 12.92 -20.25 27.94
CA ARG A 409 12.59 -21.05 26.75
C ARG A 409 11.14 -21.50 26.81
N VAL A 410 10.54 -21.77 25.65
CA VAL A 410 9.24 -22.44 25.61
C VAL A 410 9.39 -23.82 26.24
N GLY A 411 8.55 -24.12 27.23
CA GLY A 411 8.63 -25.31 28.07
C GLY A 411 9.30 -25.11 29.43
N ASP A 412 9.97 -23.98 29.67
CA ASP A 412 10.56 -23.72 30.99
C ASP A 412 9.49 -23.47 32.06
N VAL A 413 9.75 -23.98 33.27
CA VAL A 413 8.93 -23.65 34.44
C VAL A 413 9.51 -22.42 35.11
N VAL A 414 8.71 -21.36 35.17
CA VAL A 414 9.12 -20.05 35.69
C VAL A 414 8.14 -19.55 36.73
N THR A 415 8.64 -18.73 37.65
CA THR A 415 7.84 -17.93 38.57
C THR A 415 8.07 -16.46 38.27
N VAL A 416 6.98 -15.74 38.00
CA VAL A 416 6.96 -14.29 37.73
C VAL A 416 5.98 -13.65 38.69
N GLY A 417 6.49 -12.81 39.60
CA GLY A 417 5.71 -12.35 40.76
C GLY A 417 5.24 -13.55 41.60
N ASP A 418 3.94 -13.64 41.82
CA ASP A 418 3.32 -14.72 42.62
C ASP A 418 2.81 -15.89 41.76
N VAL A 419 2.96 -15.82 40.43
CA VAL A 419 2.42 -16.83 39.51
C VAL A 419 3.55 -17.75 39.04
N SER A 420 3.36 -19.05 39.24
CA SER A 420 4.24 -20.09 38.71
C SER A 420 3.56 -20.88 37.61
N GLY A 421 4.26 -21.13 36.52
CA GLY A 421 3.70 -21.88 35.39
C GLY A 421 4.75 -22.22 34.35
N THR A 422 4.30 -22.80 33.24
CA THR A 422 5.17 -23.19 32.12
C THR A 422 5.08 -22.16 31.00
N VAL A 423 6.22 -21.75 30.44
CA VAL A 423 6.26 -20.85 29.28
C VAL A 423 5.67 -21.56 28.06
N SER A 424 4.49 -21.15 27.61
CA SER A 424 3.77 -21.80 26.51
C SER A 424 4.10 -21.21 25.14
N ARG A 425 4.31 -19.90 25.06
CA ARG A 425 4.68 -19.22 23.80
C ARG A 425 5.38 -17.89 24.05
N ILE A 426 6.44 -17.63 23.29
CA ILE A 426 7.11 -16.32 23.23
C ILE A 426 6.68 -15.60 21.95
N ARG A 427 6.07 -14.42 22.07
CA ARG A 427 5.71 -13.54 20.93
C ARG A 427 6.56 -12.28 20.96
N ILE A 428 6.43 -11.45 19.93
CA ILE A 428 7.25 -10.26 19.74
C ILE A 428 7.18 -9.24 20.89
N ARG A 429 6.03 -9.09 21.57
CA ARG A 429 5.81 -8.11 22.64
C ARG A 429 5.55 -8.69 24.02
N ALA A 430 5.16 -9.95 24.08
CA ALA A 430 4.75 -10.59 25.32
C ALA A 430 4.98 -12.10 25.24
N THR A 431 5.24 -12.69 26.40
CA THR A 431 5.37 -14.13 26.60
C THR A 431 4.19 -14.63 27.40
N THR A 432 3.66 -15.78 27.01
CA THR A 432 2.53 -16.43 27.68
C THR A 432 3.05 -17.53 28.58
N ILE A 433 2.64 -17.50 29.85
CA ILE A 433 2.90 -18.52 30.86
C ILE A 433 1.55 -19.17 31.19
N THR A 434 1.48 -20.49 31.12
CA THR A 434 0.28 -21.25 31.47
C THR A 434 0.50 -21.87 32.86
N ASP A 435 -0.36 -21.52 33.82
CA ASP A 435 -0.28 -22.08 35.18
C ASP A 435 -0.87 -23.51 35.25
N TRP A 436 -0.82 -24.11 36.44
CA TRP A 436 -1.32 -25.47 36.68
C TRP A 436 -2.85 -25.58 36.57
N ASP A 437 -3.57 -24.46 36.71
CA ASP A 437 -5.02 -24.35 36.50
C ASP A 437 -5.37 -24.08 35.01
N ARG A 438 -4.38 -24.13 34.11
CA ARG A 438 -4.49 -23.80 32.67
C ARG A 438 -4.93 -22.36 32.39
N ARG A 439 -4.66 -21.42 33.29
CA ARG A 439 -4.83 -19.99 33.03
C ARG A 439 -3.59 -19.45 32.32
N ASP A 440 -3.82 -18.65 31.29
CA ASP A 440 -2.75 -17.98 30.54
C ASP A 440 -2.45 -16.59 31.13
N LEU A 441 -1.27 -16.45 31.71
CA LEU A 441 -0.69 -15.18 32.11
C LEU A 441 0.11 -14.58 30.96
N ILE A 442 -0.28 -13.39 30.49
CA ILE A 442 0.44 -12.65 29.44
C ILE A 442 1.37 -11.64 30.10
N VAL A 443 2.67 -11.89 30.01
CA VAL A 443 3.70 -11.03 30.60
C VAL A 443 4.40 -10.23 29.49
N PRO A 444 4.47 -8.89 29.58
CA PRO A 444 5.22 -8.09 28.60
C PRO A 444 6.70 -8.48 28.61
N ASN A 445 7.32 -8.57 27.43
CA ASN A 445 8.69 -9.09 27.31
C ASN A 445 9.71 -8.27 28.11
N LYS A 446 9.47 -6.97 28.28
CA LYS A 446 10.32 -6.07 29.08
C LYS A 446 10.52 -6.59 30.50
N HIS A 447 9.49 -7.17 31.13
CA HIS A 447 9.55 -7.67 32.50
C HIS A 447 10.63 -8.76 32.67
N PHE A 448 10.80 -9.65 31.71
CA PHE A 448 11.81 -10.71 31.79
C PHE A 448 13.26 -10.21 31.72
N ILE A 449 13.46 -8.97 31.30
CA ILE A 449 14.78 -8.35 31.20
C ILE A 449 15.02 -7.39 32.37
N THR A 450 13.99 -6.64 32.80
CA THR A 450 14.13 -5.59 33.81
C THR A 450 13.80 -6.03 35.23
N GLU A 451 13.03 -7.12 35.40
CA GLU A 451 12.57 -7.60 36.70
C GLU A 451 13.21 -8.95 37.07
N GLN A 452 13.18 -9.29 38.36
CA GLN A 452 13.64 -10.58 38.84
C GLN A 452 12.64 -11.67 38.48
N ILE A 453 13.13 -12.76 37.90
CA ILE A 453 12.36 -13.96 37.58
C ILE A 453 13.08 -15.18 38.12
N LEU A 454 12.32 -16.20 38.53
CA LEU A 454 12.89 -17.47 38.93
C LEU A 454 12.63 -18.50 37.83
N ASN A 455 13.68 -18.98 37.17
CA ASN A 455 13.58 -20.08 36.21
C ASN A 455 14.04 -21.37 36.88
N TRP A 456 13.11 -22.31 37.05
CA TRP A 456 13.35 -23.57 37.75
C TRP A 456 14.08 -24.60 36.88
N THR A 457 14.02 -24.45 35.55
CA THR A 457 14.49 -25.47 34.59
C THR A 457 15.65 -25.01 33.72
N LEU A 458 16.14 -23.77 33.87
CA LEU A 458 17.21 -23.19 33.05
C LEU A 458 18.49 -24.03 33.05
N SER A 459 18.94 -24.45 34.24
CA SER A 459 20.19 -25.22 34.42
C SER A 459 19.96 -26.74 34.39
N GLY A 460 18.72 -27.19 34.23
CA GLY A 460 18.36 -28.61 34.21
C GLY A 460 17.02 -28.88 34.90
N ALA A 461 16.47 -30.07 34.68
CA ALA A 461 15.16 -30.47 35.21
C ALA A 461 15.19 -30.89 36.69
N ILE A 462 16.33 -30.83 37.36
CA ILE A 462 16.49 -31.32 38.74
C ILE A 462 16.29 -30.16 39.72
N VAL A 463 15.34 -30.32 40.64
CA VAL A 463 15.04 -29.35 41.69
C VAL A 463 15.19 -29.98 43.07
N ARG A 464 15.51 -29.15 44.06
CA ARG A 464 15.60 -29.58 45.46
C ARG A 464 14.28 -29.35 46.17
N VAL A 465 13.73 -30.40 46.76
CA VAL A 465 12.56 -30.32 47.67
C VAL A 465 13.07 -30.34 49.11
N VAL A 466 12.51 -29.47 49.95
CA VAL A 466 12.84 -29.37 51.37
C VAL A 466 11.60 -29.74 52.17
N PHE A 467 11.72 -30.79 52.97
CA PHE A 467 10.69 -31.28 53.88
C PHE A 467 11.06 -30.88 55.31
N PRO A 468 10.37 -29.88 55.90
CA PRO A 468 10.54 -29.54 57.31
C PRO A 468 9.85 -30.61 58.16
N VAL A 469 10.57 -31.16 59.14
CA VAL A 469 10.06 -32.21 60.03
C VAL A 469 10.34 -31.82 61.48
N SER A 470 9.29 -31.83 62.30
CA SER A 470 9.38 -31.54 63.73
C SER A 470 9.01 -32.79 64.54
N VAL A 471 9.90 -33.22 65.43
CA VAL A 471 9.70 -34.41 66.27
C VAL A 471 9.81 -34.06 67.76
N GLY A 472 9.24 -34.89 68.63
CA GLY A 472 9.24 -34.68 70.08
C GLY A 472 10.66 -34.60 70.67
N ARG A 473 10.84 -33.82 71.75
CA ARG A 473 12.17 -33.56 72.35
C ARG A 473 12.88 -34.80 72.88
N GLU A 474 12.13 -35.83 73.23
CA GLU A 474 12.67 -37.09 73.73
C GLU A 474 13.19 -38.01 72.60
N SER A 475 13.01 -37.61 71.34
CA SER A 475 13.46 -38.39 70.19
C SER A 475 14.98 -38.36 70.04
N GLU A 476 15.58 -39.53 69.80
CA GLU A 476 17.01 -39.64 69.54
C GLU A 476 17.38 -39.09 68.14
N VAL A 477 18.24 -38.08 68.09
CA VAL A 477 18.63 -37.37 66.84
C VAL A 477 19.19 -38.33 65.78
N GLY A 478 20.00 -39.31 66.18
CA GLY A 478 20.58 -40.30 65.26
C GLY A 478 19.50 -41.14 64.58
N ARG A 479 18.56 -41.65 65.37
CA ARG A 479 17.44 -42.49 64.92
C ARG A 479 16.48 -41.75 64.00
N VAL A 480 16.17 -40.49 64.30
CA VAL A 480 15.35 -39.63 63.42
C VAL A 480 16.06 -39.42 62.08
N ARG A 481 17.36 -39.09 62.11
CA ARG A 481 18.16 -38.87 60.89
C ARG A 481 18.23 -40.12 60.01
N GLU A 482 18.36 -41.30 60.61
CA GLU A 482 18.38 -42.57 59.88
C GLU A 482 17.03 -42.89 59.27
N THR A 483 15.95 -42.74 60.05
CA THR A 483 14.57 -43.00 59.60
C THR A 483 14.20 -42.12 58.40
N LEU A 484 14.41 -40.79 58.51
CA LEU A 484 14.09 -39.85 57.43
C LEU A 484 14.89 -40.12 56.15
N ARG A 485 16.18 -40.47 56.29
CA ARG A 485 17.04 -40.79 55.16
C ARG A 485 16.65 -42.09 54.48
N ALA A 486 16.28 -43.12 55.26
CA ALA A 486 15.83 -44.40 54.75
C ALA A 486 14.54 -44.23 53.92
N GLN A 487 13.52 -43.56 54.48
CA GLN A 487 12.26 -43.31 53.78
C GLN A 487 12.46 -42.53 52.47
N ALA A 488 13.31 -41.50 52.47
CA ALA A 488 13.63 -40.76 51.26
C ALA A 488 14.43 -41.57 50.22
N SER A 489 15.33 -42.45 50.65
CA SER A 489 16.20 -43.23 49.76
C SER A 489 15.49 -44.43 49.13
N GLU A 490 14.44 -44.93 49.79
CA GLU A 490 13.58 -46.02 49.28
C GLU A 490 12.59 -45.53 48.21
N HIS A 491 12.29 -44.23 48.18
CA HIS A 491 11.32 -43.68 47.24
C HIS A 491 11.82 -43.70 45.78
N PRO A 492 11.11 -44.34 44.82
CA PRO A 492 11.60 -44.54 43.45
C PRO A 492 11.92 -43.26 42.67
N MET A 493 11.21 -42.17 42.96
CA MET A 493 11.34 -40.89 42.24
C MET A 493 12.36 -39.92 42.85
N VAL A 494 12.96 -40.28 43.99
CA VAL A 494 14.03 -39.48 44.62
C VAL A 494 15.37 -39.86 43.98
N LEU A 495 16.15 -38.85 43.58
CA LEU A 495 17.47 -39.06 43.01
C LEU A 495 18.42 -39.69 44.04
N LYS A 496 19.14 -40.72 43.62
CA LYS A 496 20.20 -41.36 44.43
C LYS A 496 21.50 -40.56 44.42
N ASP A 497 21.70 -39.75 43.38
CA ASP A 497 22.81 -38.82 43.25
C ASP A 497 22.28 -37.48 42.68
N PRO A 498 22.30 -36.38 43.45
CA PRO A 498 22.82 -36.25 44.81
C PRO A 498 21.98 -37.01 45.85
N LYS A 499 22.64 -37.63 46.83
CA LYS A 499 21.97 -38.40 47.90
C LYS A 499 21.06 -37.53 48.76
N PRO A 500 19.92 -38.06 49.27
CA PRO A 500 19.11 -37.40 50.29
C PRO A 500 19.95 -36.97 51.50
N SER A 501 19.77 -35.73 51.94
CA SER A 501 20.47 -35.18 53.10
C SER A 501 19.48 -34.76 54.17
N VAL A 502 19.80 -35.09 55.43
CA VAL A 502 18.97 -34.73 56.58
C VAL A 502 19.78 -33.85 57.50
N ILE A 503 19.33 -32.61 57.68
CA ILE A 503 20.00 -31.60 58.50
C ILE A 503 19.20 -31.42 59.78
N PHE A 504 19.88 -31.54 60.92
CA PHE A 504 19.30 -31.14 62.20
C PHE A 504 19.51 -29.64 62.37
N LYS A 505 18.43 -28.87 62.43
CA LYS A 505 18.45 -27.40 62.53
C LYS A 505 18.66 -26.92 63.96
N GLY A 506 18.35 -27.78 64.93
CA GLY A 506 18.46 -27.50 66.35
C GLY A 506 17.19 -27.85 67.12
N SER A 507 17.19 -27.50 68.40
CA SER A 507 16.04 -27.65 69.28
C SER A 507 15.24 -26.34 69.28
N GLY A 508 14.05 -26.36 68.69
CA GLY A 508 13.10 -25.23 68.74
C GLY A 508 12.22 -25.26 69.99
N PRO A 509 11.27 -24.32 70.13
CA PRO A 509 10.28 -24.35 71.21
C PRO A 509 9.43 -25.62 71.09
N GLY A 510 9.62 -26.56 72.02
CA GLY A 510 8.80 -27.79 72.11
C GLY A 510 9.17 -28.94 71.16
N ALA A 511 10.07 -28.77 70.19
CA ALA A 511 10.39 -29.82 69.20
C ALA A 511 11.85 -29.80 68.71
N LEU A 512 12.34 -30.96 68.27
CA LEU A 512 13.58 -31.07 67.50
C LEU A 512 13.27 -30.83 66.01
N GLN A 513 13.96 -29.89 65.38
CA GLN A 513 13.69 -29.50 63.99
C GLN A 513 14.69 -30.12 63.02
N PHE A 514 14.17 -30.75 61.98
CA PHE A 514 14.92 -31.38 60.91
C PHE A 514 14.50 -30.85 59.53
N GLU A 515 15.43 -30.83 58.59
CA GLU A 515 15.16 -30.62 57.18
C GLU A 515 15.65 -31.84 56.41
N LEU A 516 14.72 -32.58 55.82
CA LEU A 516 15.04 -33.57 54.79
C LEU A 516 15.08 -32.87 53.44
N ARG A 517 16.21 -32.96 52.75
CA ARG A 517 16.43 -32.36 51.43
C ARG A 517 16.67 -33.47 50.42
N VAL A 518 15.84 -33.49 49.39
CA VAL A 518 15.93 -34.46 48.29
C VAL A 518 15.98 -33.73 46.96
N PHE A 519 16.60 -34.36 45.96
CA PHE A 519 16.56 -33.87 44.59
C PHE A 519 15.60 -34.74 43.79
N VAL A 520 14.78 -34.11 42.96
CA VAL A 520 13.77 -34.77 42.12
C VAL A 520 13.76 -34.10 40.74
N ARG A 521 13.20 -34.78 39.74
CA ARG A 521 12.84 -34.09 38.49
C ARG A 521 11.66 -33.17 38.76
N ARG A 522 11.64 -32.00 38.12
CA ARG A 522 10.60 -30.98 38.32
C ARG A 522 9.20 -31.49 37.95
N GLU A 523 9.11 -32.38 36.97
CA GLU A 523 7.87 -33.04 36.54
C GLU A 523 7.26 -33.87 37.68
N ASP A 524 8.10 -34.57 38.44
CA ASP A 524 7.70 -35.45 39.53
C ASP A 524 7.45 -34.66 40.85
N TYR A 525 7.70 -33.35 40.88
CA TYR A 525 7.76 -32.54 42.11
C TYR A 525 6.53 -32.71 43.01
N SER A 526 5.32 -32.57 42.47
CA SER A 526 4.08 -32.62 43.24
C SER A 526 3.80 -34.04 43.77
N GLU A 527 4.09 -35.06 42.96
CA GLU A 527 3.91 -36.46 43.33
C GLU A 527 4.90 -36.88 44.41
N VAL A 528 6.17 -36.51 44.28
CA VAL A 528 7.17 -36.76 45.33
C VAL A 528 6.86 -35.98 46.61
N LEU A 529 6.36 -34.75 46.50
CA LEU A 529 5.97 -33.96 47.67
C LEU A 529 4.90 -34.68 48.49
N ASP A 530 3.85 -35.19 47.86
CA ASP A 530 2.79 -35.93 48.53
C ASP A 530 3.30 -37.28 49.09
N ALA A 531 3.92 -38.09 48.23
CA ALA A 531 4.34 -39.43 48.57
C ALA A 531 5.43 -39.48 49.65
N VAL A 532 6.41 -38.56 49.62
CA VAL A 532 7.46 -38.50 50.65
C VAL A 532 6.93 -37.97 51.97
N ASN A 533 6.00 -37.01 51.98
CA ASN A 533 5.34 -36.59 53.22
C ASN A 533 4.61 -37.75 53.89
N ALA A 534 3.84 -38.53 53.12
CA ALA A 534 3.18 -39.73 53.61
C ALA A 534 4.17 -40.79 54.12
N ALA A 535 5.28 -41.00 53.41
CA ALA A 535 6.32 -41.94 53.81
C ALA A 535 7.05 -41.50 55.10
N ILE A 536 7.32 -40.20 55.26
CA ILE A 536 7.90 -39.64 56.48
C ILE A 536 6.98 -39.93 57.67
N GLU A 537 5.68 -39.63 57.54
CA GLU A 537 4.72 -39.83 58.63
C GLU A 537 4.60 -41.31 59.03
N ALA A 538 4.48 -42.20 58.05
CA ALA A 538 4.43 -43.65 58.27
C ALA A 538 5.73 -44.19 58.91
N GLY A 539 6.89 -43.73 58.42
CA GLY A 539 8.20 -44.13 58.91
C GLY A 539 8.46 -43.70 60.35
N LEU A 540 8.12 -42.46 60.71
CA LEU A 540 8.25 -41.95 62.08
C LEU A 540 7.34 -42.71 63.05
N LYS A 541 6.09 -42.99 62.66
CA LYS A 541 5.14 -43.77 63.45
C LYS A 541 5.63 -45.20 63.68
N LYS A 542 6.14 -45.87 62.64
CA LYS A 542 6.72 -47.24 62.76
C LYS A 542 7.97 -47.27 63.64
N ALA A 543 8.76 -46.20 63.62
CA ALA A 543 9.93 -46.05 64.46
C ALA A 543 9.60 -45.62 65.91
N ASN A 544 8.32 -45.48 66.28
CA ASN A 544 7.86 -44.99 67.59
C ASN A 544 8.46 -43.61 67.94
N ILE A 545 8.62 -42.76 66.93
CA ILE A 545 9.09 -41.37 67.07
C ILE A 545 7.85 -40.47 67.05
N GLU A 546 7.63 -39.75 68.14
CA GLU A 546 6.48 -38.86 68.26
C GLU A 546 6.67 -37.62 67.37
N ILE A 547 5.69 -37.36 66.50
CA ILE A 547 5.64 -36.13 65.71
C ILE A 547 5.22 -35.00 66.64
N ALA A 548 5.96 -33.90 66.63
CA ALA A 548 5.62 -32.78 67.51
C ALA A 548 4.30 -32.16 67.06
N VAL A 549 3.29 -32.24 67.93
CA VAL A 549 2.07 -31.45 67.80
C VAL A 549 2.37 -30.06 68.34
N ASP A 550 2.02 -29.03 67.58
CA ASP A 550 2.20 -27.64 68.00
C ASP A 550 1.35 -27.39 69.27
N ARG A 551 1.96 -27.48 70.46
CA ARG A 551 1.32 -27.09 71.71
C ARG A 551 1.23 -25.57 71.70
N ARG A 552 0.13 -25.04 71.17
CA ARG A 552 -0.32 -23.71 71.57
C ARG A 552 -0.68 -23.81 73.05
N GLU A 553 0.19 -23.29 73.90
CA GLU A 553 -0.17 -23.01 75.30
C GLU A 553 -1.43 -22.12 75.27
N ILE A 554 -2.51 -22.61 75.88
CA ILE A 554 -3.77 -21.88 76.06
C ILE A 554 -3.60 -20.92 77.24
#